data_AF-A0A011T6N4-F1
#
_entry.id   AF-A0A011T6N4-F1
#
_cell.length_a   1.000
_cell.length_b   1.000
_cell.length_c   1.000
_cell.angle_alpha   90.00
_cell.angle_beta   90.00
_cell.angle_gamma   90.00
#
_symmetry.space_group_name_H-M   'P 1'
#
loop_
_entity.id
_entity.type
_entity.pdbx_description
1 polymer ?
#
loop_
_entity_poly.entity_id
_entity_poly.type
_entity_poly.pdbx_seq_one_letter_code
_entity_poly.pdbx_strand_id
1 'polypeptide(L)'
;MERPTPNPERRDELSELEELLQTLPEPKEAGIFVTAMFSDKTQDVIFETQAAGQNIDPITARLIAYTLTAHAPDELETARLRRFFATGIGSHEHLKAEYLPLREHPAMEPEEHLLIDSLGTYLANREGDQPRQDRRARRMGQVLFALLTHADGHHDGLLFKTRAQVGELGAAALGLRLARLAHDHGEPFIAFLRAPAVDAAAPDIEALFRTAYIGEQDELDAVRKAPDSTHPVTWNTVEIGGRSYVFHG
;
A
#
# COMPACT_ATOMS: atom_id res chain seq x y z
N MET A 1 -6.83 -24.47 -21.14
CA MET A 1 -6.81 -23.06 -20.68
C MET A 1 -5.45 -22.49 -21.00
N GLU A 2 -5.36 -21.66 -22.05
CA GLU A 2 -4.13 -20.92 -22.33
C GLU A 2 -3.91 -19.88 -21.23
N ARG A 3 -2.70 -19.82 -20.68
CA ARG A 3 -2.33 -18.74 -19.76
C ARG A 3 -2.34 -17.45 -20.58
N PRO A 4 -3.11 -16.42 -20.19
CA PRO A 4 -3.02 -15.15 -20.89
C PRO A 4 -1.59 -14.63 -20.72
N THR A 5 -0.97 -14.34 -21.86
CA THR A 5 0.32 -13.68 -21.96
C THR A 5 0.21 -12.29 -21.30
N PRO A 6 1.21 -11.87 -20.49
CA PRO A 6 1.23 -10.53 -19.92
C PRO A 6 1.12 -9.46 -21.04
N ASN A 7 0.47 -8.33 -20.74
CA ASN A 7 0.42 -7.18 -21.66
C ASN A 7 1.87 -6.82 -22.06
N PRO A 8 2.23 -6.83 -23.35
CA PRO A 8 3.58 -6.50 -23.80
C PRO A 8 4.08 -5.17 -23.23
N GLU A 9 3.22 -4.15 -23.14
CA GLU A 9 3.59 -2.83 -22.58
C GLU A 9 4.09 -2.94 -21.13
N ARG A 10 3.39 -3.70 -20.29
CA ARG A 10 3.79 -3.92 -18.89
C ARG A 10 5.08 -4.72 -18.75
N ARG A 11 5.40 -5.57 -19.73
CA ARG A 11 6.64 -6.34 -19.73
C ARG A 11 7.82 -5.42 -20.04
N ASP A 12 7.62 -4.48 -20.97
CA ASP A 12 8.63 -3.48 -21.33
C ASP A 12 8.86 -2.53 -20.15
N GLU A 13 7.79 -2.06 -19.49
CA GLU A 13 7.88 -1.24 -18.26
C GLU A 13 8.65 -1.91 -17.12
N LEU A 14 8.35 -3.19 -16.81
CA LEU A 14 9.07 -3.91 -15.75
C LEU A 14 10.54 -4.14 -16.11
N SER A 15 10.85 -4.33 -17.40
CA SER A 15 12.23 -4.47 -17.87
C SER A 15 12.99 -3.13 -17.74
N GLU A 16 12.35 -2.01 -18.09
CA GLU A 16 12.90 -0.67 -17.88
C GLU A 16 13.17 -0.40 -16.40
N LEU A 17 12.25 -0.77 -15.50
CA LEU A 17 12.44 -0.60 -14.06
C LEU A 17 13.59 -1.48 -13.52
N GLU A 18 13.77 -2.68 -14.06
CA GLU A 18 14.86 -3.57 -13.65
C GLU A 18 16.23 -3.11 -14.15
N GLU A 19 16.30 -2.56 -15.37
CA GLU A 19 17.50 -1.88 -15.86
C GLU A 19 17.82 -0.64 -15.02
N LEU A 20 16.79 0.13 -14.67
CA LEU A 20 16.91 1.31 -13.83
C LEU A 20 17.49 0.98 -12.45
N LEU A 21 17.01 -0.09 -11.81
CA LEU A 21 17.54 -0.60 -10.53
C LEU A 21 19.07 -0.83 -10.56
N GLN A 22 19.62 -1.25 -11.70
CA GLN A 22 21.06 -1.52 -11.85
C GLN A 22 21.91 -0.26 -12.05
N THR A 23 21.28 0.86 -12.39
CA THR A 23 21.95 2.13 -12.71
C THR A 23 21.83 3.17 -11.59
N LEU A 24 21.04 2.87 -10.56
CA LEU A 24 20.84 3.76 -9.43
C LEU A 24 22.11 3.91 -8.58
N PRO A 25 22.51 5.14 -8.24
CA PRO A 25 23.59 5.37 -7.28
C PRO A 25 23.16 5.00 -5.86
N GLU A 26 24.13 4.95 -4.94
CA GLU A 26 23.85 4.70 -3.52
C GLU A 26 22.81 5.70 -2.99
N PRO A 27 21.78 5.27 -2.23
CA PRO A 27 20.62 6.10 -1.88
C PRO A 27 20.97 7.45 -1.24
N LYS A 28 21.99 7.48 -0.38
CA LYS A 28 22.43 8.70 0.31
C LYS A 28 23.15 9.70 -0.60
N GLU A 29 23.70 9.25 -1.72
CA GLU A 29 24.34 10.11 -2.73
C GLU A 29 23.32 10.64 -3.75
N ALA A 30 22.10 10.11 -3.71
CA ALA A 30 21.08 10.27 -4.73
C ALA A 30 19.94 11.24 -4.35
N GLY A 31 19.95 11.78 -3.12
CA GLY A 31 18.83 12.51 -2.51
C GLY A 31 18.38 13.79 -3.22
N ILE A 32 19.05 14.24 -4.27
CA ILE A 32 18.58 15.33 -5.15
C ILE A 32 18.12 14.80 -6.52
N PHE A 33 18.74 13.73 -7.02
CA PHE A 33 18.46 13.15 -8.35
C PHE A 33 17.24 12.22 -8.34
N VAL A 34 17.03 11.51 -7.23
CA VAL A 34 15.94 10.53 -7.05
C VAL A 34 14.62 11.21 -6.76
N THR A 35 14.66 12.30 -6.00
CA THR A 35 13.47 13.04 -5.56
C THR A 35 12.67 13.62 -6.72
N ALA A 36 13.32 14.03 -7.82
CA ALA A 36 12.62 14.60 -8.98
C ALA A 36 12.19 13.55 -10.01
N MET A 37 12.96 12.48 -10.22
CA MET A 37 12.71 11.54 -11.33
C MET A 37 11.93 10.30 -10.90
N PHE A 38 12.08 9.86 -9.65
CA PHE A 38 11.40 8.67 -9.14
C PHE A 38 10.13 8.98 -8.37
N SER A 39 9.99 10.18 -7.80
CA SER A 39 8.75 10.60 -7.13
C SER A 39 7.56 10.42 -8.06
N ASP A 40 7.53 11.11 -9.21
CA ASP A 40 6.33 11.09 -10.07
C ASP A 40 6.07 9.71 -10.69
N LYS A 41 7.06 9.07 -11.33
CA LYS A 41 6.85 7.78 -12.02
C LYS A 41 6.60 6.62 -11.03
N THR A 42 7.27 6.60 -9.89
CA THR A 42 7.07 5.52 -8.89
C THR A 42 5.75 5.72 -8.16
N GLN A 43 5.41 6.96 -7.80
CA GLN A 43 4.10 7.28 -7.24
C GLN A 43 3.00 6.93 -8.24
N ASP A 44 3.12 7.30 -9.51
CA ASP A 44 2.14 6.94 -10.54
C ASP A 44 1.98 5.43 -10.68
N VAL A 45 3.07 4.66 -10.72
CA VAL A 45 3.00 3.19 -10.78
C VAL A 45 2.34 2.60 -9.52
N ILE A 46 2.67 3.11 -8.33
CA ILE A 46 2.01 2.70 -7.07
C ILE A 46 0.53 3.06 -7.12
N PHE A 47 0.21 4.28 -7.53
CA PHE A 47 -1.15 4.78 -7.66
C PHE A 47 -1.97 3.97 -8.65
N GLU A 48 -1.41 3.64 -9.82
CA GLU A 48 -2.05 2.81 -10.83
C GLU A 48 -2.22 1.37 -10.36
N THR A 49 -1.20 0.81 -9.71
CA THR A 49 -1.23 -0.57 -9.22
C THR A 49 -2.24 -0.72 -8.09
N GLN A 50 -2.27 0.21 -7.14
CA GLN A 50 -3.28 0.27 -6.08
C GLN A 50 -4.68 0.56 -6.64
N ALA A 51 -4.81 1.49 -7.58
CA ALA A 51 -6.08 1.76 -8.26
C ALA A 51 -6.61 0.54 -9.04
N ALA A 52 -5.72 -0.35 -9.50
CA ALA A 52 -6.08 -1.60 -10.15
C ALA A 52 -6.41 -2.74 -9.17
N GLY A 53 -6.37 -2.48 -7.85
CA GLY A 53 -6.53 -3.49 -6.80
C GLY A 53 -5.48 -4.58 -6.88
N GLN A 54 -4.27 -4.21 -7.24
CA GLN A 54 -3.14 -5.12 -7.33
C GLN A 54 -2.18 -4.81 -6.20
N ASN A 55 -1.63 -5.86 -5.59
CA ASN A 55 -0.42 -5.71 -4.80
C ASN A 55 0.68 -5.16 -5.71
N ILE A 56 1.48 -4.23 -5.17
CA ILE A 56 2.69 -3.77 -5.85
C ILE A 56 3.58 -4.95 -6.18
N ASP A 57 4.23 -4.91 -7.33
CA ASP A 57 5.13 -5.97 -7.75
C ASP A 57 6.47 -5.89 -6.97
N PRO A 58 7.29 -6.96 -7.00
CA PRO A 58 8.55 -6.99 -6.26
C PRO A 58 9.55 -5.88 -6.65
N ILE A 59 9.55 -5.41 -7.90
CA ILE A 59 10.45 -4.35 -8.36
C ILE A 59 9.99 -3.02 -7.75
N THR A 60 8.70 -2.72 -7.83
CA THR A 60 8.11 -1.53 -7.19
C THR A 60 8.35 -1.52 -5.68
N ALA A 61 8.19 -2.66 -4.99
CA ALA A 61 8.48 -2.74 -3.55
C ALA A 61 9.95 -2.43 -3.22
N ARG A 62 10.90 -2.87 -4.07
CA ARG A 62 12.33 -2.55 -3.91
C ARG A 62 12.62 -1.08 -4.15
N LEU A 63 11.98 -0.46 -5.15
CA LEU A 63 12.09 0.97 -5.41
C LEU A 63 11.53 1.81 -4.25
N ILE A 64 10.44 1.38 -3.64
CA ILE A 64 9.95 2.02 -2.40
C ILE A 64 11.02 1.98 -1.31
N ALA A 65 11.62 0.83 -1.05
CA ALA A 65 12.66 0.72 -0.02
C ALA A 65 13.90 1.59 -0.32
N TYR A 66 14.23 1.77 -1.60
CA TYR A 66 15.25 2.72 -2.03
C TYR A 66 14.89 4.16 -1.69
N THR A 67 13.69 4.60 -2.08
CA THR A 67 13.19 5.95 -1.79
C THR A 67 13.16 6.20 -0.28
N LEU A 68 12.64 5.26 0.51
CA LEU A 68 12.62 5.38 1.98
C LEU A 68 14.03 5.49 2.57
N THR A 69 15.01 4.80 2.00
CA THR A 69 16.41 4.95 2.45
C THR A 69 16.97 6.32 2.08
N ALA A 70 16.71 6.81 0.87
CA ALA A 70 17.24 8.08 0.39
C ALA A 70 16.69 9.28 1.18
N HIS A 71 15.44 9.17 1.66
CA HIS A 71 14.75 10.20 2.44
C HIS A 71 14.84 9.99 3.95
N ALA A 72 15.46 8.90 4.42
CA ALA A 72 15.57 8.63 5.84
C ALA A 72 16.47 9.68 6.54
N PRO A 73 16.04 10.19 7.72
CA PRO A 73 16.90 10.95 8.61
C PRO A 73 18.20 10.19 8.93
N ASP A 74 19.30 10.91 9.09
CA ASP A 74 20.63 10.32 9.27
C ASP A 74 20.75 9.49 10.56
N GLU A 75 19.95 9.81 11.57
CA GLU A 75 19.85 9.12 12.85
C GLU A 75 19.10 7.78 12.79
N LEU A 76 18.37 7.49 11.72
CA LEU A 76 17.59 6.27 11.59
C LEU A 76 18.32 5.17 10.80
N GLU A 77 18.24 3.94 11.32
CA GLU A 77 18.86 2.76 10.73
C GLU A 77 18.07 2.25 9.52
N THR A 78 18.74 2.12 8.38
CA THR A 78 18.14 1.71 7.09
C THR A 78 18.93 0.60 6.39
N ALA A 79 19.76 -0.14 7.13
CA ALA A 79 20.63 -1.17 6.56
C ALA A 79 19.84 -2.33 5.92
N ARG A 80 18.74 -2.76 6.53
CA ARG A 80 17.89 -3.83 5.98
C ARG A 80 17.04 -3.32 4.81
N LEU A 81 16.54 -2.08 4.86
CA LEU A 81 15.86 -1.47 3.72
C LEU A 81 16.78 -1.40 2.49
N ARG A 82 18.03 -0.97 2.66
CA ARG A 82 19.06 -1.00 1.61
C ARG A 82 19.29 -2.39 1.06
N ARG A 83 19.45 -3.38 1.95
CA ARG A 83 19.64 -4.78 1.54
C ARG A 83 18.42 -5.31 0.78
N PHE A 84 17.22 -4.97 1.21
CA PHE A 84 15.99 -5.38 0.55
C PHE A 84 15.87 -4.74 -0.83
N PHE A 85 16.19 -3.46 -0.98
CA PHE A 85 16.33 -2.82 -2.29
C PHE A 85 17.32 -3.60 -3.19
N ALA A 86 18.51 -3.90 -2.70
CA ALA A 86 19.55 -4.56 -3.49
C ALA A 86 19.19 -6.01 -3.89
N THR A 87 18.52 -6.75 -3.01
CA THR A 87 18.37 -8.21 -3.15
C THR A 87 16.93 -8.71 -3.32
N GLY A 88 15.93 -7.89 -2.95
CA GLY A 88 14.54 -8.31 -2.78
C GLY A 88 14.29 -9.23 -1.57
N ILE A 89 15.32 -9.48 -0.75
CA ILE A 89 15.27 -10.44 0.37
C ILE A 89 15.24 -9.70 1.71
N GLY A 90 14.35 -10.12 2.59
CA GLY A 90 14.16 -9.64 3.96
C GLY A 90 12.80 -10.12 4.47
N SER A 91 12.60 -10.31 5.78
CA SER A 91 11.27 -10.62 6.31
C SER A 91 10.51 -9.35 6.70
N HIS A 92 9.19 -9.44 6.78
CA HIS A 92 8.29 -8.35 7.14
C HIS A 92 8.68 -7.79 8.51
N GLU A 93 8.78 -8.64 9.53
CA GLU A 93 9.17 -8.25 10.88
C GLU A 93 10.50 -7.48 10.92
N HIS A 94 11.51 -7.95 10.18
CA HIS A 94 12.83 -7.32 10.17
C HIS A 94 12.84 -5.97 9.44
N LEU A 95 12.08 -5.83 8.37
CA LEU A 95 11.98 -4.56 7.64
C LEU A 95 11.11 -3.55 8.37
N LYS A 96 10.06 -4.02 9.06
CA LYS A 96 9.15 -3.21 9.89
C LYS A 96 9.88 -2.48 11.00
N ALA A 97 10.88 -3.11 11.60
CA ALA A 97 11.75 -2.47 12.58
C ALA A 97 12.52 -1.25 12.04
N GLU A 98 12.67 -1.10 10.72
CA GLU A 98 13.36 0.05 10.10
C GLU A 98 12.39 1.04 9.46
N TYR A 99 11.34 0.59 8.76
CA TYR A 99 10.42 1.54 8.11
C TYR A 99 9.40 2.16 9.07
N LEU A 100 9.05 1.51 10.19
CA LEU A 100 8.05 2.05 11.11
C LEU A 100 8.57 3.28 11.85
N PRO A 101 9.82 3.31 12.37
CA PRO A 101 10.41 4.53 12.91
C PRO A 101 10.46 5.69 11.91
N LEU A 102 10.61 5.41 10.61
CA LEU A 102 10.52 6.46 9.58
C LEU A 102 9.13 7.11 9.64
N ARG A 103 8.05 6.33 9.64
CA ARG A 103 6.68 6.85 9.67
C ARG A 103 6.40 7.76 10.87
N GLU A 104 6.97 7.46 12.02
CA GLU A 104 6.77 8.24 13.24
C GLU A 104 7.62 9.51 13.27
N HIS A 105 8.57 9.64 12.32
CA HIS A 105 9.52 10.73 12.30
C HIS A 105 8.88 12.03 11.76
N PRO A 106 9.01 13.18 12.46
CA PRO A 106 8.37 14.43 12.07
C PRO A 106 8.81 15.02 10.72
N ALA A 107 9.94 14.57 10.17
CA ALA A 107 10.48 15.03 8.89
C ALA A 107 9.99 14.21 7.69
N MET A 108 9.15 13.19 7.89
CA MET A 108 8.54 12.47 6.77
C MET A 108 7.32 13.22 6.27
N GLU A 109 7.18 13.33 4.95
CA GLU A 109 6.00 13.92 4.34
C GLU A 109 4.87 12.86 4.23
N PRO A 110 3.61 13.30 4.06
CA PRO A 110 2.48 12.39 3.92
C PRO A 110 2.61 11.38 2.78
N GLU A 111 3.32 11.73 1.71
CA GLU A 111 3.59 10.86 0.58
C GLU A 111 4.45 9.66 0.98
N GLU A 112 5.50 9.85 1.79
CA GLU A 112 6.31 8.72 2.26
C GLU A 112 5.54 7.81 3.23
N HIS A 113 4.56 8.34 3.98
CA HIS A 113 3.67 7.50 4.77
C HIS A 113 2.90 6.50 3.91
N LEU A 114 2.46 6.92 2.72
CA LEU A 114 1.82 6.03 1.77
C LEU A 114 2.81 4.98 1.25
N LEU A 115 4.05 5.37 0.95
CA LEU A 115 5.09 4.43 0.52
C LEU A 115 5.36 3.37 1.61
N ILE A 116 5.47 3.80 2.86
CA ILE A 116 5.66 2.92 4.02
C ILE A 116 4.49 1.93 4.15
N ASP A 117 3.25 2.41 4.12
CA ASP A 117 2.07 1.56 4.24
C ASP A 117 1.95 0.56 3.06
N SER A 118 2.35 1.01 1.86
CA SER A 118 2.38 0.17 0.65
C SER A 118 3.42 -0.94 0.75
N LEU A 119 4.61 -0.62 1.27
CA LEU A 119 5.66 -1.60 1.51
C LEU A 119 5.25 -2.61 2.60
N GLY A 120 4.71 -2.13 3.72
CA GLY A 120 4.20 -3.00 4.79
C GLY A 120 3.11 -3.96 4.28
N THR A 121 2.16 -3.43 3.51
CA THR A 121 1.08 -4.22 2.88
C THR A 121 1.65 -5.30 1.95
N TYR A 122 2.63 -4.95 1.11
CA TYR A 122 3.30 -5.91 0.24
C TYR A 122 3.98 -7.03 1.03
N LEU A 123 4.76 -6.67 2.06
CA LEU A 123 5.52 -7.62 2.86
C LEU A 123 4.60 -8.56 3.64
N ALA A 124 3.54 -8.02 4.25
CA ALA A 124 2.51 -8.79 4.95
C ALA A 124 1.83 -9.80 4.01
N ASN A 125 1.41 -9.35 2.81
CA ASN A 125 0.75 -10.22 1.84
C ASN A 125 1.68 -11.25 1.21
N ARG A 126 2.98 -10.94 1.08
CA ARG A 126 4.00 -11.88 0.55
C ARG A 126 4.30 -13.01 1.53
N GLU A 127 4.25 -12.74 2.83
CA GLU A 127 4.55 -13.72 3.88
C GLU A 127 3.31 -14.47 4.37
N GLY A 128 2.13 -13.85 4.23
CA GLY A 128 0.87 -14.55 4.33
C GLY A 128 0.75 -15.61 3.24
N ASP A 129 0.24 -16.79 3.62
CA ASP A 129 -0.06 -17.91 2.72
C ASP A 129 -1.32 -17.61 1.86
N GLN A 130 -1.39 -16.39 1.28
CA GLN A 130 -2.55 -15.93 0.54
C GLN A 130 -2.62 -16.66 -0.80
N PRO A 131 -3.75 -17.34 -1.11
CA PRO A 131 -4.02 -17.81 -2.46
C PRO A 131 -3.92 -16.62 -3.40
N ARG A 132 -3.16 -16.75 -4.50
CA ARG A 132 -3.02 -15.71 -5.53
C ARG A 132 -4.38 -15.05 -5.77
N GLN A 133 -4.50 -13.77 -5.40
CA GLN A 133 -5.74 -13.00 -5.53
C GLN A 133 -6.40 -13.28 -6.87
N ASP A 134 -7.66 -13.69 -6.78
CA ASP A 134 -8.40 -14.18 -7.93
C ASP A 134 -8.49 -13.06 -8.97
N ARG A 135 -8.10 -13.34 -10.22
CA ARG A 135 -7.93 -12.32 -11.27
C ARG A 135 -9.23 -11.56 -11.59
N ARG A 136 -10.37 -11.97 -11.04
CA ARG A 136 -11.67 -11.31 -11.18
C ARG A 136 -11.78 -10.00 -10.41
N ALA A 137 -11.05 -9.82 -9.30
CA ALA A 137 -11.01 -8.56 -8.55
C ALA A 137 -10.44 -7.38 -9.38
N ARG A 138 -9.72 -7.68 -10.48
CA ARG A 138 -8.98 -6.73 -11.36
C ARG A 138 -9.85 -5.75 -12.17
N ARG A 139 -11.15 -5.61 -11.88
CA ARG A 139 -12.05 -4.77 -12.69
C ARG A 139 -12.73 -3.64 -11.93
N MET A 140 -12.57 -3.55 -10.61
CA MET A 140 -13.13 -2.46 -9.82
C MET A 140 -12.05 -1.40 -9.63
N GLY A 141 -12.23 -0.26 -10.29
CA GLY A 141 -11.28 0.85 -10.24
C GLY A 141 -11.35 1.48 -8.86
N GLN A 142 -10.20 1.57 -8.20
CA GLN A 142 -10.11 1.92 -6.80
C GLN A 142 -9.51 3.29 -6.56
N VAL A 143 -9.90 3.77 -5.38
CA VAL A 143 -9.56 5.02 -4.75
C VAL A 143 -8.24 4.87 -4.00
N LEU A 144 -7.24 5.65 -4.41
CA LEU A 144 -6.09 5.95 -3.55
C LEU A 144 -6.60 6.57 -2.24
N PHE A 145 -5.99 6.28 -1.11
CA PHE A 145 -6.36 6.95 0.13
C PHE A 145 -5.09 7.40 0.85
N ALA A 146 -4.84 8.71 0.83
CA ALA A 146 -3.85 9.35 1.69
C ALA A 146 -4.58 10.31 2.62
N LEU A 147 -4.41 10.11 3.93
CA LEU A 147 -4.77 11.12 4.92
C LEU A 147 -3.58 12.03 5.08
N LEU A 148 -3.77 13.30 4.76
CA LEU A 148 -2.86 14.35 5.19
C LEU A 148 -3.03 14.45 6.71
N THR A 149 -2.15 13.77 7.44
CA THR A 149 -2.19 13.72 8.90
C THR A 149 -1.21 14.75 9.43
N HIS A 150 -1.72 15.75 10.13
CA HIS A 150 -0.90 16.73 10.84
C HIS A 150 -0.21 16.10 12.04
N ALA A 151 0.84 16.76 12.54
CA ALA A 151 1.60 16.34 13.71
C ALA A 151 0.76 16.24 15.00
N ASP A 152 -0.44 16.84 15.02
CA ASP A 152 -1.42 16.75 16.11
C ASP A 152 -2.42 15.59 15.96
N GLY A 153 -2.28 14.77 14.91
CA GLY A 153 -3.16 13.66 14.58
C GLY A 153 -4.43 14.07 13.83
N HIS A 154 -4.58 15.34 13.43
CA HIS A 154 -5.72 15.78 12.65
C HIS A 154 -5.56 15.46 11.16
N HIS A 155 -6.65 15.07 10.49
CA HIS A 155 -6.64 14.73 9.07
C HIS A 155 -7.24 15.87 8.25
N ASP A 156 -6.42 16.66 7.56
CA ASP A 156 -6.85 17.88 6.85
C ASP A 156 -7.29 17.64 5.40
N GLY A 157 -7.05 16.45 4.86
CA GLY A 157 -7.41 16.15 3.48
C GLY A 157 -7.38 14.68 3.14
N LEU A 158 -8.19 14.33 2.15
CA LEU A 158 -8.36 12.98 1.63
C LEU A 158 -8.06 13.01 0.14
N LEU A 159 -6.91 12.47 -0.24
CA LEU A 159 -6.61 12.26 -1.66
C LEU A 159 -7.31 10.98 -2.09
N PHE A 160 -8.13 11.06 -3.14
CA PHE A 160 -8.77 9.89 -3.73
C PHE A 160 -8.84 9.93 -5.25
N LYS A 161 -8.78 8.75 -5.87
CA LYS A 161 -8.87 8.56 -7.32
C LYS A 161 -10.03 7.64 -7.68
N THR A 162 -11.18 8.16 -8.10
CA THR A 162 -12.30 7.32 -8.54
C THR A 162 -12.28 7.09 -10.04
N ARG A 163 -12.80 5.94 -10.49
CA ARG A 163 -13.08 5.72 -11.92
C ARG A 163 -14.27 6.55 -12.41
N ALA A 164 -15.25 6.78 -11.55
CA ALA A 164 -16.37 7.66 -11.88
C ALA A 164 -15.82 9.08 -12.11
N GLN A 165 -16.20 9.70 -13.24
CA GLN A 165 -16.05 11.15 -13.41
C GLN A 165 -17.00 11.81 -12.43
N VAL A 166 -16.52 12.09 -11.23
CA VAL A 166 -17.23 12.90 -10.26
C VAL A 166 -16.90 14.34 -10.59
N GLY A 167 -17.92 15.16 -10.87
CA GLY A 167 -17.70 16.60 -10.95
C GLY A 167 -17.14 17.14 -9.64
N GLU A 168 -16.48 18.30 -9.66
CA GLU A 168 -15.80 18.90 -8.50
C GLU A 168 -16.66 18.92 -7.22
N LEU A 169 -17.93 19.31 -7.33
CA LEU A 169 -18.89 19.30 -6.22
C LEU A 169 -19.15 17.89 -5.66
N GLY A 170 -19.24 16.89 -6.54
CA GLY A 170 -19.42 15.50 -6.12
C GLY A 170 -18.15 14.91 -5.53
N ALA A 171 -16.97 15.34 -6.00
CA ALA A 171 -15.69 14.94 -5.41
C ALA A 171 -15.55 15.53 -3.99
N ALA A 172 -15.87 16.80 -3.79
CA ALA A 172 -15.87 17.42 -2.46
C ALA A 172 -16.84 16.70 -1.49
N ALA A 173 -18.06 16.41 -1.94
CA ALA A 173 -19.05 15.69 -1.14
C ALA A 173 -18.60 14.26 -0.79
N LEU A 174 -17.98 13.55 -1.74
CA LEU A 174 -17.42 12.23 -1.51
C LEU A 174 -16.26 12.28 -0.50
N GLY A 175 -15.35 13.25 -0.65
CA GLY A 175 -14.23 13.46 0.27
C GLY A 175 -14.71 13.69 1.71
N LEU A 176 -15.67 14.58 1.91
CA LEU A 176 -16.27 14.84 3.23
C LEU A 176 -16.93 13.58 3.83
N ARG A 177 -17.64 12.80 3.00
CA ARG A 177 -18.26 11.54 3.44
C ARG A 177 -17.20 10.54 3.91
N LEU A 178 -16.15 10.35 3.13
CA LEU A 178 -15.10 9.39 3.45
C LEU A 178 -14.27 9.84 4.65
N ALA A 179 -13.98 11.14 4.79
CA ALA A 179 -13.29 11.70 5.94
C ALA A 179 -14.09 11.47 7.22
N ARG A 180 -15.40 11.67 7.19
CA ARG A 180 -16.28 11.36 8.32
C ARG A 180 -16.25 9.88 8.68
N LEU A 181 -16.35 8.97 7.70
CA LEU A 181 -16.30 7.54 7.98
C LEU A 181 -14.93 7.10 8.52
N ALA A 182 -13.84 7.69 8.02
CA ALA A 182 -12.50 7.47 8.57
C ALA A 182 -12.38 7.97 10.01
N HIS A 183 -13.02 9.10 10.34
CA HIS A 183 -13.10 9.57 11.72
C HIS A 183 -13.92 8.61 12.62
N ASP A 184 -15.08 8.15 12.13
CA ASP A 184 -16.00 7.31 12.90
C ASP A 184 -15.44 5.88 13.13
N HIS A 185 -14.65 5.35 12.20
CA HIS A 185 -14.16 3.96 12.19
C HIS A 185 -12.65 3.79 12.32
N GLY A 186 -11.87 4.88 12.22
CA GLY A 186 -10.41 4.88 12.38
C GLY A 186 -9.64 4.14 11.29
N GLU A 187 -8.44 3.69 11.65
CA GLU A 187 -7.50 2.97 10.78
C GLU A 187 -8.08 1.72 10.07
N PRO A 188 -8.95 0.90 10.68
CA PRO A 188 -9.59 -0.22 9.98
C PRO A 188 -10.34 0.21 8.71
N PHE A 189 -11.08 1.31 8.75
CA PHE A 189 -11.81 1.80 7.57
C PHE A 189 -10.85 2.38 6.53
N ILE A 190 -9.79 3.04 6.98
CA ILE A 190 -8.74 3.54 6.09
C ILE A 190 -8.06 2.38 5.36
N ALA A 191 -7.74 1.30 6.09
CA ALA A 191 -7.18 0.08 5.53
C ALA A 191 -8.14 -0.60 4.55
N PHE A 192 -9.44 -0.60 4.86
CA PHE A 192 -10.46 -1.09 3.95
C PHE A 192 -10.49 -0.31 2.64
N LEU A 193 -10.42 1.02 2.67
CA LEU A 193 -10.42 1.83 1.45
C LEU A 193 -9.20 1.56 0.54
N ARG A 194 -8.11 1.03 1.11
CA ARG A 194 -6.91 0.60 0.39
C ARG A 194 -6.93 -0.89 0.00
N ALA A 195 -7.87 -1.67 0.52
CA ALA A 195 -7.98 -3.09 0.21
C ALA A 195 -8.39 -3.29 -1.24
N PRO A 196 -7.86 -4.29 -1.96
CA PRO A 196 -8.20 -4.56 -3.35
C PRO A 196 -9.72 -4.65 -3.63
N ALA A 197 -10.13 -4.15 -4.80
CA ALA A 197 -11.51 -4.11 -5.32
C ALA A 197 -12.57 -3.30 -4.55
N VAL A 198 -12.21 -2.58 -3.50
CA VAL A 198 -13.06 -1.58 -2.83
C VAL A 198 -13.26 -0.32 -3.70
N ASP A 199 -14.51 -0.01 -4.02
CA ASP A 199 -14.92 1.24 -4.67
C ASP A 199 -15.36 2.25 -3.60
N ALA A 200 -14.52 3.23 -3.24
CA ALA A 200 -14.87 4.20 -2.21
C ALA A 200 -16.05 5.12 -2.59
N ALA A 201 -16.39 5.21 -3.89
CA ALA A 201 -17.57 5.95 -4.34
C ALA A 201 -18.87 5.15 -4.13
N ALA A 202 -18.79 3.87 -3.77
CA ALA A 202 -19.96 3.03 -3.52
C ALA A 202 -20.92 3.73 -2.53
N PRO A 203 -22.23 3.78 -2.84
CA PRO A 203 -23.21 4.45 -1.97
C PRO A 203 -23.33 3.77 -0.60
N ASP A 204 -23.01 2.48 -0.52
CA ASP A 204 -23.09 1.59 0.64
C ASP A 204 -21.71 1.21 1.22
N ILE A 205 -20.69 2.04 0.99
CA ILE A 205 -19.29 1.77 1.38
C ILE A 205 -19.12 1.39 2.87
N GLU A 206 -19.90 1.99 3.77
CA GLU A 206 -19.86 1.66 5.19
C GLU A 206 -20.41 0.25 5.48
N ALA A 207 -21.48 -0.17 4.80
CA ALA A 207 -22.04 -1.50 4.96
C ALA A 207 -21.07 -2.56 4.40
N LEU A 208 -20.42 -2.27 3.27
CA LEU A 208 -19.37 -3.11 2.70
C LEU A 208 -18.20 -3.27 3.69
N PHE A 209 -17.73 -2.17 4.29
CA PHE A 209 -16.70 -2.22 5.33
C PHE A 209 -17.07 -3.14 6.49
N ARG A 210 -18.24 -2.93 7.09
CA ARG A 210 -18.71 -3.72 8.25
C ARG A 210 -18.86 -5.20 7.94
N THR A 211 -19.13 -5.54 6.68
CA THR A 211 -19.27 -6.93 6.23
C THR A 211 -17.93 -7.57 5.91
N ALA A 212 -16.99 -6.79 5.34
CA ALA A 212 -15.69 -7.29 4.91
C ALA A 212 -14.67 -7.34 6.04
N TYR A 213 -14.70 -6.41 6.99
CA TYR A 213 -13.71 -6.33 8.07
C TYR A 213 -13.82 -7.52 9.02
N ILE A 214 -12.70 -8.21 9.20
CA ILE A 214 -12.60 -9.38 10.07
C ILE A 214 -11.99 -8.98 11.43
N GLY A 215 -10.89 -8.22 11.41
CA GLY A 215 -10.14 -7.86 12.61
C GLY A 215 -8.68 -7.50 12.29
N GLU A 216 -7.84 -7.49 13.32
CA GLU A 216 -6.39 -7.33 13.17
C GLU A 216 -5.70 -8.70 12.93
N GLN A 217 -4.58 -8.71 12.22
CA GLN A 217 -3.85 -9.94 11.86
C GLN A 217 -3.41 -10.73 13.10
N ASP A 218 -2.96 -10.05 14.16
CA ASP A 218 -2.51 -10.69 15.41
C ASP A 218 -3.65 -11.45 16.11
N GLU A 219 -4.87 -10.89 16.06
CA GLU A 219 -6.08 -11.55 16.57
C GLU A 219 -6.42 -12.78 15.73
N LEU A 220 -6.25 -12.67 14.41
CA LEU A 220 -6.57 -13.74 13.46
C LEU A 220 -5.56 -14.87 13.45
N ASP A 221 -4.28 -14.59 13.69
CA ASP A 221 -3.27 -15.63 13.83
C ASP A 221 -3.48 -16.46 15.09
N ALA A 222 -4.07 -15.88 16.14
CA ALA A 222 -4.55 -16.63 17.30
C ALA A 222 -5.71 -17.57 16.94
N VAL A 223 -6.65 -17.11 16.08
CA VAL A 223 -7.79 -17.91 15.62
C VAL A 223 -7.38 -18.99 14.60
N ARG A 224 -6.44 -18.71 13.68
CA ARG A 224 -5.93 -19.67 12.67
C ARG A 224 -5.18 -20.85 13.26
N LYS A 225 -4.54 -20.65 14.42
CA LYS A 225 -3.90 -21.74 15.17
C LYS A 225 -4.94 -22.69 15.81
N ALA A 226 -6.23 -22.36 15.76
CA ALA A 226 -7.30 -23.26 16.18
C ALA A 226 -7.54 -24.36 15.11
N PRO A 227 -7.63 -25.63 15.51
CA PRO A 227 -7.53 -26.79 14.60
C PRO A 227 -8.71 -27.02 13.63
N ASP A 228 -9.71 -26.13 13.54
CA ASP A 228 -11.00 -26.42 12.89
C ASP A 228 -11.35 -25.55 11.65
N SER A 229 -10.45 -24.69 11.16
CA SER A 229 -10.75 -23.87 9.97
C SER A 229 -10.57 -24.66 8.66
N THR A 230 -11.63 -25.32 8.21
CA THR A 230 -11.62 -26.20 7.01
C THR A 230 -11.98 -25.51 5.68
N HIS A 231 -12.10 -24.18 5.65
CA HIS A 231 -12.37 -23.44 4.42
C HIS A 231 -11.20 -22.51 4.06
N PRO A 232 -10.65 -22.61 2.83
CA PRO A 232 -9.71 -21.63 2.32
C PRO A 232 -10.48 -20.34 2.04
N VAL A 233 -10.56 -19.46 3.04
CA VAL A 233 -11.09 -18.11 2.85
C VAL A 233 -9.94 -17.25 2.34
N THR A 234 -10.14 -16.61 1.19
CA THR A 234 -9.22 -15.59 0.69
C THR A 234 -9.37 -14.34 1.54
N TRP A 235 -8.29 -13.94 2.19
CA TRP A 235 -8.22 -12.70 2.97
C TRP A 235 -7.29 -11.73 2.28
N ASN A 236 -7.63 -10.44 2.37
CA ASN A 236 -6.74 -9.35 2.01
C ASN A 236 -6.21 -8.74 3.31
N THR A 237 -4.89 -8.58 3.40
CA THR A 237 -4.26 -7.87 4.51
C THR A 237 -3.76 -6.52 4.01
N VAL A 238 -4.07 -5.46 4.75
CA VAL A 238 -3.60 -4.10 4.49
C VAL A 238 -2.90 -3.59 5.73
N GLU A 239 -1.67 -3.12 5.58
CA GLU A 239 -0.92 -2.53 6.68
C GLU A 239 -1.05 -1.01 6.68
N ILE A 240 -1.38 -0.45 7.84
CA ILE A 240 -1.38 0.99 8.11
C ILE A 240 -0.75 1.23 9.47
N GLY A 241 0.24 2.11 9.55
CA GLY A 241 0.83 2.48 10.84
C GLY A 241 1.44 1.31 11.58
N GLY A 242 1.94 0.31 10.85
CA GLY A 242 2.47 -0.91 11.44
C GLY A 242 1.41 -1.85 12.03
N ARG A 243 0.12 -1.63 11.79
CA ARG A 243 -0.95 -2.58 12.12
C ARG A 243 -1.49 -3.21 10.84
N SER A 244 -1.68 -4.53 10.88
CA SER A 244 -2.18 -5.28 9.74
C SER A 244 -3.67 -5.58 9.94
N TYR A 245 -4.50 -5.03 9.05
CA TYR A 245 -5.96 -5.19 9.07
C TYR A 245 -6.38 -6.22 8.02
N VAL A 246 -7.33 -7.08 8.36
CA VAL A 246 -7.72 -8.21 7.51
C VAL A 246 -9.17 -8.10 7.08
N PHE A 247 -9.40 -8.34 5.80
CA PHE A 247 -10.70 -8.25 5.14
C PHE A 247 -11.02 -9.53 4.38
N HIS A 248 -12.30 -9.88 4.31
CA HIS A 248 -12.81 -10.85 3.34
C HIS A 248 -12.54 -10.34 1.92
N GLY A 249 -11.92 -11.18 1.08
CA GLY A 249 -11.66 -10.90 -0.34
C GLY A 249 -12.74 -11.41 -1.29
#